data_AF-A0A4Q7NCF7-F1
#
_entry.id   AF-A0A4Q7NCF7-F1
#
_cell.length_a   1.000
_cell.length_b   1.000
_cell.length_c   1.000
_cell.angle_alpha   90.00
_cell.angle_beta   90.00
_cell.angle_gamma   90.00
#
_symmetry.space_group_name_H-M   'P 1'
#
loop_
_entity.id
_entity.type
_entity.pdbx_description
1 polymer ?
#
loop_
_entity_poly.entity_id
_entity_poly.type
_entity_poly.pdbx_seq_one_letter_code
_entity_poly.pdbx_strand_id
1 'polypeptide(L)' 'MTLVEWIEQARELNTDEAEIDAAIAANQRLKVALIVARENLPDASEEAVLAVFAEICVGTAPAEPLAPQPRPTLH' A
#
# COMPACT_ATOMS: atom_id res chain seq x y z
N MET A 1 -17.49 -8.52 -1.77
CA MET A 1 -16.98 -7.42 -2.60
C MET A 1 -15.48 -7.62 -2.78
N THR A 2 -15.01 -7.69 -4.02
CA THR A 2 -13.59 -7.82 -4.37
C THR A 2 -12.94 -6.43 -4.45
N LEU A 3 -11.60 -6.37 -4.47
CA LEU A 3 -10.88 -5.10 -4.69
C LEU A 3 -11.24 -4.47 -6.05
N VAL A 4 -11.46 -5.29 -7.07
CA VAL A 4 -11.81 -4.81 -8.43
C VAL A 4 -13.19 -4.15 -8.41
N GLU A 5 -14.18 -4.82 -7.81
CA GLU A 5 -15.54 -4.27 -7.64
C GLU A 5 -15.51 -2.96 -6.84
N TRP A 6 -14.65 -2.87 -5.82
CA TRP A 6 -14.50 -1.63 -5.05
C TRP A 6 -13.84 -0.51 -5.86
N ILE A 7 -12.81 -0.80 -6.67
CA ILE A 7 -12.15 0.20 -7.53
C ILE A 7 -13.13 0.76 -8.56
N GLU A 8 -13.92 -0.12 -9.20
CA GLU A 8 -14.94 0.29 -10.16
C GLU A 8 -15.97 1.21 -9.50
N GLN A 9 -16.47 0.82 -8.32
CA GLN A 9 -17.39 1.66 -7.54
C GLN A 9 -16.76 3.00 -7.11
N ALA A 10 -15.50 3.01 -6.68
CA ALA A 10 -14.80 4.23 -6.29
C ALA A 10 -14.66 5.21 -7.48
N ARG A 11 -14.40 4.69 -8.68
CA ARG A 11 -14.36 5.50 -9.91
C ARG A 11 -15.72 6.06 -10.27
N GLU A 12 -16.78 5.28 -10.15
CA GLU A 12 -18.16 5.75 -10.37
C GLU A 12 -18.54 6.89 -9.40
N LEU A 13 -18.00 6.84 -8.18
CA LEU A 13 -18.19 7.86 -7.15
C LEU A 13 -17.25 9.07 -7.29
N ASN A 14 -16.40 9.11 -8.32
CA ASN A 14 -15.38 10.15 -8.54
C ASN A 14 -14.41 10.31 -7.35
N THR A 15 -14.07 9.21 -6.67
CA THR A 15 -12.98 9.18 -5.69
C THR A 15 -11.66 9.60 -6.35
N ASP A 16 -10.78 10.28 -5.62
CA ASP A 16 -9.46 10.68 -6.11
C ASP A 16 -8.65 9.44 -6.52
N GLU A 17 -8.05 9.45 -7.72
CA GLU A 17 -7.20 8.35 -8.20
C GLU A 17 -6.01 8.12 -7.26
N ALA A 18 -5.51 9.14 -6.56
CA ALA A 18 -4.47 8.98 -5.54
C ALA A 18 -4.95 8.14 -4.35
N GLU A 19 -6.23 8.23 -3.97
CA GLU A 19 -6.82 7.41 -2.90
C GLU A 19 -7.04 5.97 -3.37
N ILE A 20 -7.45 5.78 -4.63
CA ILE A 20 -7.58 4.47 -5.26
C ILE A 20 -6.22 3.77 -5.32
N ASP A 21 -5.18 4.47 -5.78
CA ASP A 21 -3.81 3.96 -5.81
C ASP A 21 -3.29 3.62 -4.41
N ALA A 22 -3.58 4.47 -3.41
CA ALA A 22 -3.23 4.19 -2.03
C ALA A 22 -3.91 2.92 -1.50
N ALA A 23 -5.18 2.70 -1.81
CA ALA A 23 -5.92 1.50 -1.44
C ALA A 23 -5.36 0.24 -2.12
N ILE A 24 -5.02 0.31 -3.41
CA ILE A 24 -4.35 -0.77 -4.14
C ILE A 24 -3.01 -1.11 -3.48
N ALA A 25 -2.19 -0.10 -3.19
CA ALA A 25 -0.89 -0.28 -2.57
C ALA A 25 -1.02 -0.87 -1.15
N ALA A 26 -2.00 -0.44 -0.35
CA ALA A 26 -2.30 -1.02 0.94
C ALA A 26 -2.71 -2.51 0.82
N ASN A 27 -3.54 -2.86 -0.16
CA ASN A 27 -3.93 -4.25 -0.41
C ASN A 27 -2.74 -5.14 -0.78
N GLN A 28 -1.81 -4.64 -1.61
CA GLN A 28 -0.59 -5.35 -1.96
C GLN A 28 0.30 -5.58 -0.73
N ARG A 29 0.51 -4.55 0.10
CA ARG A 29 1.27 -4.66 1.36
C ARG A 29 0.63 -5.68 2.30
N LEU A 30 -0.70 -5.72 2.40
CA LEU A 30 -1.41 -6.69 3.25
C LEU A 30 -1.21 -8.13 2.77
N LYS A 31 -1.21 -8.37 1.45
CA LYS A 31 -0.88 -9.69 0.87
C LYS A 31 0.54 -10.13 1.22
N VAL A 32 1.51 -9.22 1.13
CA VAL A 32 2.89 -9.50 1.55
C VAL A 32 2.94 -9.81 3.04
N ALA A 33 2.26 -9.03 3.88
CA ALA A 33 2.21 -9.25 5.32
C ALA A 33 1.64 -10.64 5.68
N LEU A 34 0.59 -11.07 4.99
CA LEU A 34 0.01 -12.42 5.15
C LEU A 34 1.01 -13.52 4.80
N ILE A 35 1.79 -13.36 3.72
CA ILE A 35 2.80 -14.33 3.32
C ILE A 35 3.90 -14.41 4.37
N VAL A 36 4.47 -13.26 4.74
CA VAL A 36 5.56 -13.17 5.74
C VAL A 36 5.09 -13.71 7.09
N ALA A 37 3.90 -13.34 7.56
CA ALA A 37 3.37 -13.83 8.83
C ALA A 37 3.21 -15.36 8.82
N ARG A 38 2.68 -15.95 7.73
CA ARG A 38 2.50 -17.42 7.62
C ARG A 38 3.81 -18.19 7.48
N GLU A 39 4.82 -17.62 6.84
CA GLU A 39 6.14 -18.24 6.73
C GLU A 39 6.87 -18.29 8.09
N ASN A 40 6.63 -17.30 8.95
CA ASN A 40 7.27 -17.20 10.26
C ASN A 40 6.43 -17.80 11.40
N LEU A 41 5.11 -17.88 11.23
CA LEU A 41 4.14 -18.36 12.22
C LEU A 41 3.14 -19.31 11.55
N PRO A 42 3.23 -20.64 11.80
CA PRO A 42 2.35 -21.63 11.18
C PRO A 42 0.85 -21.41 11.44
N ASP A 43 0.50 -20.69 12.53
CA ASP A 43 -0.85 -20.26 12.90
C ASP A 43 -0.90 -18.74 13.14
N ALA A 44 -0.43 -17.96 12.16
CA ALA A 44 -0.45 -16.50 12.26
C ALA A 44 -1.86 -15.98 12.55
N SER A 45 -2.05 -15.38 13.72
CA SER A 45 -3.28 -14.67 14.08
C SER A 45 -3.44 -13.41 13.22
N GLU A 46 -4.66 -12.88 13.16
CA GLU A 46 -4.94 -11.61 12.50
C GLU A 46 -4.06 -10.48 13.07
N GLU A 47 -3.85 -10.47 14.38
CA GLU A 47 -2.97 -9.49 15.06
C GLU A 47 -1.51 -9.60 14.58
N ALA A 48 -0.99 -10.81 14.38
CA ALA A 48 0.37 -11.02 13.87
C ALA A 48 0.52 -10.51 12.43
N VAL A 49 -0.48 -10.75 11.58
CA VAL A 49 -0.52 -10.23 10.21
C VAL A 49 -0.56 -8.70 10.21
N LEU A 50 -1.37 -8.10 11.07
CA LEU A 50 -1.48 -6.64 11.18
C LEU A 50 -0.20 -6.00 11.74
N ALA A 51 0.50 -6.67 12.65
CA ALA A 51 1.80 -6.22 13.15
C ALA A 51 2.84 -6.17 12.02
N VAL A 52 2.96 -7.26 11.24
CA VAL A 52 3.84 -7.31 10.06
C VAL A 52 3.44 -6.27 9.02
N PHE A 53 2.14 -6.08 8.79
CA PHE A 53 1.62 -5.07 7.88
C PHE A 53 2.03 -3.66 8.32
N ALA A 54 1.94 -3.35 9.61
CA ALA A 54 2.36 -2.07 10.15
C ALA A 54 3.86 -1.83 9.94
N GLU A 55 4.70 -2.85 10.18
CA GLU A 55 6.15 -2.77 9.92
C GLU A 55 6.46 -2.49 8.44
N ILE A 56 5.79 -3.18 7.52
CA ILE A 56 5.93 -2.95 6.08
C ILE A 56 5.51 -1.53 5.69
N CYS A 57 4.42 -1.01 6.28
CA CYS A 57 3.96 0.35 6.02
C CYS A 57 4.96 1.40 6.53
N VAL A 58 5.55 1.20 7.70
CA VAL A 58 6.59 2.09 8.25
C VAL A 58 7.85 2.07 7.39
N GLY A 59 8.30 0.89 6.94
CA GLY A 59 9.47 0.76 6.07
C GLY A 59 9.29 1.31 4.65
N THR A 60 8.05 1.53 4.22
CA THR A 60 7.70 2.10 2.90
C THR A 60 7.21 3.54 2.96
N ALA A 61 7.18 4.16 4.14
CA ALA A 61 7.01 5.59 4.26
C ALA A 61 8.20 6.27 3.56
N PRO A 62 7.97 7.18 2.59
CA PRO A 62 9.08 7.89 1.95
C PRO A 62 9.84 8.66 3.04
N ALA A 63 11.12 8.34 3.19
CA ALA A 63 12.06 9.22 3.89
C ALA A 63 12.14 10.51 3.06
N GLU A 64 11.50 11.56 3.55
CA GLU A 64 11.37 12.88 2.94
C GLU A 64 10.53 12.95 1.62
N PRO A 65 9.76 14.03 1.42
CA PRO A 65 9.27 14.36 0.10
C PRO A 65 10.48 14.69 -0.78
N LEU A 66 10.72 13.89 -1.82
CA LEU A 66 11.67 14.21 -2.89
C LEU A 66 11.29 15.58 -3.46
N ALA A 67 12.02 16.63 -3.07
CA ALA A 67 11.87 17.95 -3.64
C ALA A 67 12.00 17.85 -5.17
N PRO A 68 11.18 18.57 -5.94
CA PRO A 68 11.26 18.54 -7.40
C PRO A 68 12.65 18.97 -7.85
N GLN A 69 13.41 18.03 -8.40
CA GLN A 69 14.73 18.29 -8.97
C GLN A 69 14.58 19.34 -10.09
N PRO A 70 15.28 20.48 -10.04
CA PRO A 70 15.24 21.46 -11.11
C PRO A 70 15.77 20.81 -12.38
N ARG A 71 14.95 20.80 -13.43
CA ARG A 71 15.31 20.29 -14.75
C ARG A 71 16.50 21.12 -15.28
N PRO A 72 17.63 20.53 -15.69
CA PRO A 72 18.75 21.30 -16.20
C PRO A 72 18.32 22.03 -17.48
N THR A 73 18.35 23.37 -17.45
CA THR A 73 18.21 24.18 -18.65
C THR A 73 19.49 24.04 -19.48
N LEU A 74 19.37 23.47 -20.67
CA LEU A 74 20.43 23.45 -21.66
C LEU A 74 20.69 24.89 -22.14
N HIS A 75 21.90 25.41 -21.87
CA HIS A 75 22.43 26.65 -22.42
C HIS A 75 23.22 26.38 -23.69
#